data_AF-A0A2V8N3G7-F1
#
_entry.id   AF-A0A2V8N3G7-F1
#
_cell.length_a   1.000
_cell.length_b   1.000
_cell.length_c   1.000
_cell.angle_alpha   90.00
_cell.angle_beta   90.00
_cell.angle_gamma   90.00
#
_symmetry.space_group_name_H-M   'P 1'
#
loop_
_entity.id
_entity.type
_entity.pdbx_description
1 polymer ?
#
loop_
_entity_poly.entity_id
_entity_poly.type
_entity_poly.pdbx_seq_one_letter_code
_entity_poly.pdbx_strand_id
1 'polypeptide(L)' 'MKRSGILLKCSLMFLVCLGTIAAAGPAASAKNRCKERCNDIYRVRKDACKAIPIKYERHRCEDSAKRTRNDCRHRCR' A
#
# COMPACT_ATOMS: atom_id res chain seq x y z
N MET A 1 1.13 -51.86 -14.43
CA MET A 1 1.85 -50.56 -14.47
C MET A 1 1.09 -49.58 -15.37
N LYS A 2 0.13 -48.80 -14.83
CA LYS A 2 -0.66 -47.81 -15.61
C LYS A 2 -1.16 -46.64 -14.75
N ARG A 3 -0.56 -46.41 -13.58
CA ARG A 3 -0.97 -45.34 -12.64
C ARG A 3 0.07 -44.23 -12.48
N SER A 4 1.33 -44.50 -12.86
CA SER A 4 2.44 -43.56 -12.69
C SER A 4 2.36 -42.34 -13.62
N GLY A 5 1.78 -42.49 -14.82
CA GLY A 5 1.69 -41.39 -15.79
C GLY A 5 0.67 -40.30 -15.45
N ILE A 6 -0.38 -40.65 -14.67
CA ILE A 6 -1.44 -39.69 -14.29
C ILE A 6 -0.94 -38.77 -13.17
N LEU A 7 -0.25 -39.34 -12.18
CA LEU A 7 0.33 -38.59 -11.06
C LEU A 7 1.40 -37.58 -11.53
N LEU A 8 2.22 -37.98 -12.51
CA LEU A 8 3.21 -37.10 -13.15
C LEU A 8 2.59 -35.95 -13.94
N LYS A 9 1.43 -36.19 -14.59
CA LYS A 9 0.71 -35.14 -15.33
C LYS A 9 0.10 -34.10 -14.38
N CYS A 10 -0.44 -34.54 -13.25
CA CYS A 10 -1.00 -33.63 -12.24
C CYS A 10 0.09 -32.76 -11.59
N SER A 11 1.24 -33.32 -11.24
CA SER A 11 2.33 -32.55 -10.61
C SER A 11 2.90 -31.47 -11.52
N LEU A 12 3.03 -31.76 -12.83
CA LEU A 12 3.46 -30.75 -13.81
C LEU A 12 2.44 -29.62 -13.96
N MET A 13 1.14 -29.92 -13.95
CA MET A 13 0.11 -28.88 -14.08
C MET A 13 0.08 -27.95 -12.85
N PHE A 14 0.29 -28.49 -11.65
CA PHE A 14 0.42 -27.69 -10.43
C PHE A 14 1.62 -26.74 -10.46
N LEU A 15 2.76 -27.19 -10.98
CA LEU A 15 3.97 -26.35 -11.10
C LEU A 15 3.80 -25.20 -12.10
N VAL A 16 3.07 -25.43 -13.21
CA VAL A 16 2.76 -24.37 -14.19
C VAL A 16 1.81 -23.32 -13.60
N CYS A 17 0.82 -23.72 -12.79
CA CYS A 17 -0.06 -22.77 -12.10
C CYS A 17 0.65 -21.95 -11.01
N LEU A 18 1.69 -22.50 -10.36
CA LEU A 18 2.49 -21.77 -9.37
C LEU A 18 3.47 -20.78 -10.02
N GLY A 19 4.00 -21.12 -11.20
CA GLY A 19 4.97 -20.29 -11.92
C GLY A 19 4.40 -18.98 -12.48
N THR A 20 3.09 -18.90 -12.71
CA THR A 20 2.44 -17.68 -13.23
C THR A 20 2.17 -16.63 -12.14
N ILE A 21 2.19 -17.00 -10.85
CA ILE A 21 1.95 -16.07 -9.73
C ILE A 21 3.22 -15.27 -9.40
N ALA A 22 4.41 -15.79 -9.71
CA ALA A 22 5.69 -15.14 -9.42
C ALA A 22 6.03 -13.95 -10.33
N ALA A 23 5.25 -13.71 -11.40
CA ALA A 23 5.44 -12.61 -12.34
C ALA A 23 4.63 -11.34 -11.99
N ALA A 24 3.92 -11.31 -10.84
CA ALA A 24 3.38 -10.08 -10.28
C ALA A 24 4.52 -9.26 -9.66
N GLY A 25 5.27 -8.55 -10.51
CA GLY A 25 6.46 -7.81 -10.11
C GLY A 25 6.23 -6.77 -9.00
N PRO A 26 7.30 -6.28 -8.36
CA PRO A 26 7.27 -5.36 -7.21
C PRO A 26 6.72 -3.95 -7.52
N ALA A 27 6.16 -3.73 -8.72
CA ALA A 27 5.63 -2.45 -9.16
C ALA A 27 4.40 -1.98 -8.35
N ALA A 28 3.60 -2.91 -7.82
CA ALA A 28 2.46 -2.58 -6.97
C ALA A 28 2.89 -2.09 -5.57
N SER A 29 4.02 -2.58 -5.06
CA SER A 29 4.52 -2.26 -3.72
C SER A 29 5.16 -0.87 -3.65
N ALA A 30 5.85 -0.44 -4.71
CA ALA A 30 6.55 0.85 -4.74
C ALA A 30 5.58 2.05 -4.81
N LYS A 31 4.48 1.94 -5.58
CA LYS A 31 3.43 2.97 -5.64
C LYS A 31 2.69 3.15 -4.30
N ASN A 32 2.73 2.13 -3.44
CA ASN A 32 2.14 2.20 -2.11
C ASN A 32 3.07 2.91 -1.10
N ARG A 33 4.39 2.66 -1.16
CA ARG A 33 5.37 3.28 -0.23
C ARG A 33 5.36 4.81 -0.24
N CYS A 34 5.21 5.44 -1.41
CA CYS A 34 5.11 6.91 -1.50
C CYS A 34 3.87 7.44 -0.76
N LYS A 35 2.71 6.83 -1.00
CA LYS A 35 1.45 7.21 -0.35
C LYS A 35 1.44 6.90 1.14
N GLU A 36 2.06 5.81 1.56
CA GLU A 36 2.28 5.44 2.96
C GLU A 36 3.13 6.50 3.67
N ARG A 37 4.27 6.88 3.10
CA ARG A 37 5.10 7.96 3.65
C ARG A 37 4.34 9.28 3.80
N CYS A 38 3.53 9.66 2.81
CA CYS A 38 2.66 10.83 2.92
C CYS A 38 1.64 10.70 4.06
N ASN A 39 1.12 9.49 4.32
CA ASN A 39 0.20 9.23 5.44
C ASN A 39 0.89 9.30 6.80
N ASP A 40 2.11 8.79 6.91
CA ASP A 40 2.86 8.81 8.17
C ASP A 40 3.17 10.24 8.60
N ILE A 41 3.63 11.07 7.66
CA ILE A 41 3.83 12.50 7.89
C ILE A 41 2.52 13.19 8.30
N TYR A 42 1.41 12.83 7.64
CA TYR A 42 0.09 13.36 7.99
C TYR A 42 -0.34 12.97 9.41
N ARG A 43 -0.09 11.72 9.85
CA ARG A 43 -0.42 11.26 11.21
C ARG A 43 0.31 12.08 12.26
N VAL A 44 1.63 12.22 12.12
CA VAL A 44 2.46 13.02 13.03
C VAL A 44 1.95 14.46 13.12
N ARG A 45 1.66 15.09 11.98
CA ARG A 45 1.13 16.47 11.96
C ARG A 45 -0.26 16.58 12.57
N LYS A 46 -1.14 15.62 12.28
CA LYS A 46 -2.49 15.59 12.85
C LYS A 46 -2.45 15.44 14.36
N ASP A 47 -1.56 14.59 14.88
CA ASP A 47 -1.40 14.41 16.31
C ASP A 47 -0.85 15.67 16.99
N ALA A 48 0.08 16.38 16.35
CA ALA A 48 0.49 17.71 16.82
C ALA A 48 -0.68 18.70 16.89
N CYS A 49 -1.58 18.70 15.89
CA CYS A 49 -2.77 19.56 15.91
C CYS A 49 -3.70 19.26 17.10
N LYS A 50 -3.75 18.01 17.60
CA LYS A 50 -4.61 17.65 18.74
C LYS A 50 -4.20 18.35 20.04
N ALA A 51 -2.94 18.78 20.15
CA ALA A 51 -2.45 19.53 21.30
C ALA A 51 -3.03 20.96 21.37
N ILE A 52 -3.63 21.47 20.29
CA ILE A 52 -4.23 22.81 20.26
C ILE A 52 -5.57 22.78 21.04
N PRO A 53 -5.70 23.56 22.13
CA PRO A 53 -6.90 23.55 22.96
C PRO A 53 -8.09 24.25 22.30
N ILE A 54 -7.82 25.22 21.41
CA ILE A 54 -8.85 25.99 20.71
C ILE A 54 -9.38 25.18 19.52
N LYS A 55 -10.67 24.78 19.58
CA LYS A 55 -11.31 23.90 18.58
C LYS A 55 -11.18 24.42 17.14
N TYR A 56 -11.39 25.72 16.94
CA TYR A 56 -11.30 26.34 15.61
C TYR A 56 -9.89 26.26 15.03
N GLU A 57 -8.88 26.62 15.82
CA GLU A 57 -7.49 26.56 15.41
C GLU A 57 -7.02 25.12 15.17
N ARG A 58 -7.45 24.18 16.01
CA ARG A 58 -7.23 22.76 15.79
C ARG A 58 -7.78 22.30 14.46
N HIS A 59 -9.03 22.65 14.13
CA HIS A 59 -9.64 22.29 12.84
C HIS A 59 -8.85 22.88 11.66
N ARG A 60 -8.44 24.15 11.77
CA ARG A 60 -7.60 24.82 10.77
C ARG A 60 -6.26 24.12 10.57
N CYS A 61 -5.63 23.69 11.66
CA CYS A 61 -4.40 22.91 11.65
C CYS A 61 -4.60 21.55 10.95
N GLU A 62 -5.65 20.81 11.33
CA GLU A 62 -5.97 19.51 10.72
C GLU A 62 -6.25 19.63 9.21
N ASP A 63 -6.96 20.68 8.78
CA ASP A 63 -7.24 20.91 7.38
C ASP A 63 -5.97 21.27 6.58
N SER A 64 -5.07 22.06 7.16
CA SER A 64 -3.76 22.32 6.57
C SER A 64 -2.95 21.03 6.41
N ALA A 65 -2.96 20.17 7.43
CA ALA A 65 -2.31 18.86 7.38
C ALA A 65 -2.92 17.95 6.29
N LYS A 66 -4.26 17.95 6.14
CA LYS A 66 -4.95 17.22 5.07
C LYS A 66 -4.57 17.73 3.68
N ARG A 67 -4.51 19.05 3.47
CA ARG A 67 -4.08 19.65 2.19
C ARG A 67 -2.66 19.22 1.84
N THR A 68 -1.73 19.34 2.78
CA THR A 68 -0.34 18.92 2.56
C THR A 68 -0.24 17.44 2.20
N ARG A 69 -1.01 16.56 2.85
CA ARG A 69 -1.08 15.13 2.51
C ARG A 69 -1.56 14.92 1.09
N ASN A 70 -2.61 15.64 0.68
CA ASN A 70 -3.16 15.53 -0.66
C ASN A 70 -2.15 16.00 -1.72
N ASP A 71 -1.44 17.09 -1.46
CA ASP A 71 -0.36 17.59 -2.33
C ASP A 71 0.78 16.58 -2.44
N CYS A 72 1.20 15.99 -1.30
CA CYS A 72 2.20 14.92 -1.26
C CYS A 72 1.76 13.72 -2.12
N ARG A 73 0.51 13.27 -1.95
CA ARG A 73 -0.06 12.17 -2.74
C ARG A 73 -0.19 12.52 -4.22
N HIS A 74 -0.45 13.77 -4.57
CA HIS A 74 -0.51 14.24 -5.95
C HIS A 74 0.85 14.12 -6.63
N ARG A 75 1.94 14.42 -5.91
CA ARG A 75 3.32 14.25 -6.40
C ARG A 75 3.75 12.79 -6.53
N CYS A 76 3.05 11.85 -5.88
CA CYS A 76 3.30 10.42 -6.00
C CYS A 76 2.65 9.78 -7.25
N ARG A 77 1.90 10.53 -8.06
CA ARG A 77 1.11 10.00 -9.17
C ARG A 77 1.90 9.84 -10.45
#